data_AF-A0A2V6DEN6-F1
#
_entry.id   AF-A0A2V6DEN6-F1
#
_cell.length_a   1.000
_cell.length_b   1.000
_cell.length_c   1.000
_cell.angle_alpha   90.00
_cell.angle_beta   90.00
_cell.angle_gamma   90.00
#
_symmetry.space_group_name_H-M   'P 1'
#
loop_
_entity.id
_entity.type
_entity.pdbx_description
1 polymer ?
#
loop_
_entity_poly.entity_id
_entity_poly.type
_entity_poly.pdbx_seq_one_letter_code
_entity_poly.pdbx_strand_id
1 'polypeptide(L)'
;MHRSDGRTPDQIRPIAFELNIAPHASGSVLVAMGNTRVICGVMIEEVVPRWMKDQGVTGGWLTAEYSMLPYSTITRKQRDIARGRLDGRSSEIQRLIGRSLRSVIDLEKLGPRTMWIDCDVLQADGGTRTAAITGTSLAVTVACKKLLDDKKIAASPMRKLVAAVSAGVVEGNAMVDLNYEEDKAAAVDFNLVATEDGEFVEIQGSGEEATFTQGQLEEMLALGRNAIAQLIAAQRNVLGHPEWGEAQSNDPVAPPLSSATGIPRFPSE
;
A
#
# COMPACT_ATOMS: atom_id res chain seq x y z
N MET A 1 26.70 9.36 6.35
CA MET A 1 25.57 10.32 6.37
C MET A 1 24.67 9.97 7.55
N HIS A 2 24.25 10.94 8.35
CA HIS A 2 23.27 10.72 9.42
C HIS A 2 21.89 11.05 8.86
N ARG A 3 20.98 10.05 8.83
CA ARG A 3 19.56 10.29 8.52
C ARG A 3 18.94 11.14 9.64
N SER A 4 18.01 12.03 9.30
CA SER A 4 17.38 12.94 10.26
C SER A 4 16.62 12.20 11.37
N ASP A 5 16.21 10.96 11.11
CA ASP A 5 15.54 10.07 12.06
C ASP A 5 16.45 9.03 12.73
N GLY A 6 17.76 9.07 12.48
CA GLY A 6 18.75 8.19 13.10
C GLY A 6 18.82 6.76 12.53
N ARG A 7 18.08 6.45 11.46
CA ARG A 7 18.12 5.13 10.81
C ARG A 7 19.44 4.89 10.08
N THR A 8 19.75 3.61 9.83
CA THR A 8 20.79 3.21 8.87
C THR A 8 20.24 3.24 7.43
N PRO A 9 21.11 3.21 6.40
CA PRO A 9 20.70 3.22 4.99
C PRO A 9 19.79 2.06 4.57
N ASP A 10 19.92 0.91 5.22
CA ASP A 10 19.19 -0.34 4.96
C ASP A 10 17.93 -0.53 5.83
N GLN A 11 17.65 0.42 6.72
CA GLN A 11 16.56 0.33 7.69
C GLN A 11 15.29 1.03 7.19
N ILE A 12 14.18 0.29 7.17
CA ILE A 12 12.84 0.83 6.94
C ILE A 12 12.35 1.64 8.15
N ARG A 13 11.43 2.58 7.92
CA ARG A 13 10.71 3.30 9.00
C ARG A 13 9.84 2.32 9.78
N PRO A 14 9.45 2.67 11.02
CA PRO A 14 8.44 1.92 11.74
C PRO A 14 7.19 1.72 10.90
N ILE A 15 6.75 0.47 10.78
CA ILE A 15 5.55 0.10 10.04
C ILE A 15 4.45 -0.38 10.98
N ALA A 16 3.22 0.04 10.72
CA ALA A 16 2.03 -0.46 11.39
C ALA A 16 0.87 -0.58 10.41
N PHE A 17 -0.03 -1.52 10.71
CA PHE A 17 -1.27 -1.72 9.99
C PHE A 17 -2.42 -1.76 10.98
N GLU A 18 -3.49 -1.03 10.69
CA GLU A 18 -4.75 -1.09 11.41
C GLU A 18 -5.82 -1.59 10.44
N LEU A 19 -6.43 -2.74 10.74
CA LEU A 19 -7.45 -3.35 9.89
C LEU A 19 -8.83 -2.79 10.20
N ASN A 20 -9.77 -2.93 9.26
CA ASN A 20 -11.20 -2.63 9.44
C ASN A 20 -11.54 -1.17 9.79
N ILE A 21 -10.68 -0.23 9.40
CA ILE A 21 -10.88 1.21 9.64
C ILE A 21 -12.10 1.78 8.90
N ALA A 22 -12.51 1.15 7.79
CA ALA A 22 -13.70 1.51 7.01
C ALA A 22 -14.73 0.37 7.11
N PRO A 23 -15.76 0.49 7.97
CA PRO A 23 -16.65 -0.62 8.32
C PRO A 23 -17.54 -1.09 7.16
N HIS A 24 -17.76 -0.24 6.16
CA HIS A 24 -18.55 -0.56 4.97
C HIS A 24 -17.72 -1.20 3.84
N ALA A 25 -16.39 -1.18 3.94
CA ALA A 25 -15.53 -1.80 2.96
C ALA A 25 -15.56 -3.34 3.08
N SER A 26 -15.30 -4.02 1.96
CA SER A 26 -15.07 -5.46 1.96
C SER A 26 -13.74 -5.81 2.64
N GLY A 27 -12.75 -4.93 2.52
CA GLY A 27 -11.53 -4.94 3.31
C GLY A 27 -10.97 -3.53 3.41
N SER A 28 -10.37 -3.19 4.56
CA SER A 28 -9.78 -1.88 4.76
C SER A 28 -8.58 -1.93 5.69
N VAL A 29 -7.58 -1.11 5.39
CA VAL A 29 -6.33 -1.01 6.12
C VAL A 29 -5.89 0.45 6.19
N LEU A 30 -5.54 0.93 7.38
CA LEU A 30 -4.69 2.11 7.51
C LEU A 30 -3.24 1.62 7.63
N VAL A 31 -2.42 1.92 6.63
CA VAL A 31 -0.98 1.65 6.65
C VAL A 31 -0.22 2.89 7.10
N ALA A 32 0.72 2.67 8.02
CA ALA A 32 1.61 3.66 8.57
C ALA A 32 3.06 3.26 8.29
N MET A 33 3.82 4.12 7.60
CA MET A 33 5.28 3.96 7.40
C MET A 33 5.97 5.26 7.85
N GLY A 34 6.55 5.25 9.05
CA GLY A 34 7.06 6.46 9.71
C GLY A 34 5.94 7.45 9.97
N ASN A 35 5.92 8.59 9.26
CA ASN A 35 4.83 9.57 9.29
C ASN A 35 3.87 9.45 8.09
N THR A 36 4.21 8.68 7.06
CA THR A 36 3.30 8.44 5.94
C THR A 36 2.12 7.60 6.41
N ARG A 37 0.90 8.05 6.11
CA ARG A 37 -0.36 7.39 6.48
C ARG A 37 -1.28 7.31 5.27
N VAL A 38 -1.70 6.10 4.91
CA VAL A 38 -2.58 5.85 3.76
C VAL A 38 -3.72 4.94 4.17
N ILE A 39 -4.95 5.36 3.91
CA ILE A 39 -6.12 4.48 3.97
C ILE A 39 -6.19 3.71 2.66
N CYS A 40 -6.26 2.39 2.75
CA CYS A 40 -6.47 1.48 1.63
C CYS A 40 -7.81 0.76 1.83
N GLY A 41 -8.81 1.13 1.04
CA GLY A 41 -10.14 0.51 1.04
C GLY A 41 -10.34 -0.40 -0.17
N VAL A 42 -11.12 -1.47 0.02
CA VAL A 42 -11.53 -2.38 -1.05
C VAL A 42 -13.05 -2.52 -1.05
N MET A 43 -13.67 -2.12 -2.15
CA MET A 43 -15.09 -2.35 -2.44
C MET A 43 -15.21 -3.38 -3.56
N ILE A 44 -16.23 -4.24 -3.47
CA ILE A 44 -16.45 -5.30 -4.47
C ILE A 44 -17.84 -5.13 -5.07
N GLU A 45 -17.88 -4.98 -6.39
CA GLU A 45 -19.12 -4.90 -7.15
C GLU A 45 -19.33 -6.19 -7.97
N GLU A 46 -20.57 -6.68 -8.03
CA GLU A 46 -20.95 -7.85 -8.84
C GLU A 46 -21.18 -7.48 -10.31
N VAL A 47 -20.22 -6.73 -10.87
CA VAL A 47 -20.20 -6.29 -12.27
C VAL A 47 -18.76 -6.30 -12.76
N VAL A 48 -18.57 -6.46 -14.07
CA VAL A 48 -17.28 -6.29 -14.76
C VAL A 48 -17.34 -5.12 -15.74
N PRO A 49 -16.20 -4.48 -16.06
CA PRO A 49 -16.13 -3.43 -17.07
C PRO A 49 -16.80 -3.83 -18.40
N ARG A 50 -17.44 -2.85 -19.04
CA ARG A 50 -18.15 -3.08 -20.31
C ARG A 50 -17.26 -3.66 -21.40
N TRP A 51 -16.02 -3.18 -21.52
CA TRP A 51 -15.07 -3.66 -22.54
C TRP A 51 -14.75 -5.16 -22.40
N MET A 52 -14.77 -5.72 -21.18
CA MET A 52 -14.57 -7.16 -20.99
C MET A 52 -15.73 -7.95 -21.59
N LYS A 53 -16.97 -7.48 -21.38
CA LYS A 53 -18.17 -8.09 -21.98
C LYS A 53 -18.12 -7.99 -23.51
N ASP A 54 -17.80 -6.81 -24.03
CA ASP A 54 -17.75 -6.54 -25.48
C ASP A 54 -16.64 -7.37 -26.18
N GLN A 55 -15.55 -7.68 -25.47
CA GLN A 55 -14.42 -8.48 -25.99
C GLN A 55 -14.49 -9.97 -25.61
N GLY A 56 -15.51 -10.41 -24.86
CA GLY A 56 -15.64 -11.78 -24.39
C GLY A 56 -14.56 -12.22 -23.38
N VAL A 57 -13.93 -11.27 -22.67
CA VAL A 57 -12.93 -11.56 -21.62
C VAL A 57 -13.66 -12.03 -20.36
N THR A 58 -13.27 -13.19 -19.85
CA THR A 58 -13.82 -13.84 -18.65
C THR A 58 -13.12 -13.40 -17.37
N GLY A 59 -13.62 -13.88 -16.23
CA GLY A 59 -13.09 -13.54 -14.90
C GLY A 59 -13.54 -12.17 -14.39
N GLY A 60 -12.80 -11.67 -13.43
CA GLY A 60 -13.03 -10.41 -12.72
C GLY A 60 -12.07 -9.32 -13.12
N TRP A 61 -12.21 -8.18 -12.46
CA TRP A 61 -11.35 -7.02 -12.67
C TRP A 61 -10.90 -6.43 -11.34
N LEU A 62 -9.75 -5.78 -11.36
CA LEU A 62 -9.26 -4.98 -10.25
C LEU A 62 -8.76 -3.66 -10.79
N THR A 63 -9.23 -2.56 -10.21
CA THR A 63 -8.80 -1.21 -10.55
C THR A 63 -8.50 -0.42 -9.28
N ALA A 64 -7.71 0.64 -9.42
CA ALA A 64 -7.28 1.45 -8.28
C ALA A 64 -7.43 2.95 -8.54
N GLU A 65 -7.88 3.65 -7.51
CA GLU A 65 -7.89 5.10 -7.38
C GLU A 65 -6.92 5.51 -6.28
N TYR A 66 -6.23 6.64 -6.49
CA TYR A 66 -5.25 7.15 -5.55
C TYR A 66 -5.42 8.65 -5.45
N SER A 67 -5.56 9.12 -4.22
CA SER A 67 -5.79 10.51 -3.92
C SER A 67 -4.95 10.95 -2.72
N MET A 68 -4.57 12.23 -2.74
CA MET A 68 -3.91 12.87 -1.61
C MET A 68 -4.84 13.93 -1.06
N LEU A 69 -5.16 13.83 0.24
CA LEU A 69 -6.01 14.83 0.86
C LEU A 69 -5.31 16.19 0.85
N PRO A 70 -6.06 17.32 0.78
CA PRO A 70 -5.48 18.65 0.70
C PRO A 70 -4.48 18.97 1.81
N TYR A 71 -4.67 18.41 2.99
CA TYR A 71 -3.83 18.62 4.18
C TYR A 71 -2.76 17.54 4.38
N SER A 72 -2.62 16.59 3.45
CA SER A 72 -1.67 15.49 3.59
C SER A 72 -0.22 15.92 3.44
N THR A 73 0.04 17.05 2.79
CA THR A 73 1.37 17.62 2.54
C THR A 73 1.58 18.89 3.36
N ILE A 74 2.86 19.30 3.54
CA ILE A 74 3.25 20.53 4.26
C ILE A 74 2.50 21.76 3.70
N THR A 75 2.49 21.90 2.37
CA THR A 75 1.70 22.92 1.67
C THR A 75 0.40 22.31 1.20
N ARG A 76 -0.72 23.03 1.36
CA ARG A 76 -2.04 22.53 0.96
C ARG A 76 -2.08 22.13 -0.53
N LYS A 77 -2.38 20.86 -0.82
CA LYS A 77 -2.66 20.39 -2.18
C LYS A 77 -4.10 20.76 -2.57
N GLN A 78 -4.29 21.36 -3.75
CA GLN A 78 -5.64 21.59 -4.28
C GLN A 78 -6.26 20.26 -4.72
N ARG A 79 -7.55 20.04 -4.44
CA ARG A 79 -8.27 18.85 -4.90
C ARG A 79 -8.35 18.80 -6.42
N ASP A 80 -8.20 17.61 -7.01
CA ASP A 80 -8.22 17.41 -8.46
C ASP A 80 -9.56 17.81 -9.09
N ILE A 81 -10.68 17.59 -8.39
CA ILE A 81 -12.01 18.06 -8.83
C ILE A 81 -12.06 19.58 -9.01
N ALA A 82 -11.40 20.36 -8.15
CA ALA A 82 -11.35 21.81 -8.26
C ALA A 82 -10.47 22.28 -9.42
N ARG A 83 -9.61 21.40 -9.97
CA ARG A 83 -8.82 21.65 -11.18
C ARG A 83 -9.51 21.16 -12.45
N GLY A 84 -10.61 20.40 -12.32
CA GLY A 84 -11.33 19.79 -13.44
C GLY A 84 -10.57 18.67 -14.15
N ARG A 85 -9.42 18.22 -13.61
CA ARG A 85 -8.62 17.13 -14.18
C ARG A 85 -7.80 16.42 -13.12
N LEU A 86 -7.58 15.12 -13.31
CA LEU A 86 -6.71 14.30 -12.48
C LEU A 86 -5.24 14.71 -12.66
N ASP A 87 -4.49 14.73 -11.56
CA ASP A 87 -3.05 14.97 -11.58
C ASP A 87 -2.31 13.82 -12.29
N GLY A 88 -1.27 14.14 -13.07
CA GLY A 88 -0.52 13.14 -13.83
C GLY A 88 0.14 12.10 -12.94
N ARG A 89 0.69 12.55 -11.81
CA ARG A 89 1.28 11.69 -10.77
C ARG A 89 0.24 10.75 -10.15
N SER A 90 -0.96 11.24 -9.84
CA SER A 90 -2.04 10.39 -9.32
C SER A 90 -2.43 9.31 -10.33
N SER A 91 -2.59 9.67 -11.61
CA SER A 91 -2.90 8.71 -12.69
C SER A 91 -1.82 7.63 -12.87
N GLU A 92 -0.55 7.99 -12.72
CA GLU A 92 0.56 7.03 -12.73
C GLU A 92 0.50 6.06 -11.57
N ILE A 93 0.31 6.57 -10.35
CA ILE A 93 0.24 5.76 -9.13
C ILE A 93 -0.97 4.81 -9.17
N GLN A 94 -2.13 5.27 -9.65
CA GLN A 94 -3.31 4.43 -9.86
C GLN A 94 -3.01 3.23 -10.76
N ARG A 95 -2.34 3.48 -11.89
CA ARG A 95 -1.97 2.42 -12.83
C ARG A 95 -0.94 1.48 -12.19
N LEU A 96 0.03 2.00 -11.45
CA LEU A 96 1.04 1.20 -10.73
C LEU A 96 0.39 0.28 -9.69
N ILE A 97 -0.49 0.79 -8.83
CA ILE A 97 -1.20 -0.01 -7.81
C ILE A 97 -2.02 -1.11 -8.50
N GLY A 98 -2.80 -0.75 -9.52
CA GLY A 98 -3.61 -1.71 -10.27
C GLY A 98 -2.79 -2.80 -10.95
N ARG A 99 -1.68 -2.45 -11.61
CA ARG A 99 -0.76 -3.45 -12.23
C ARG A 99 -0.15 -4.36 -11.17
N SER A 100 0.30 -3.77 -10.06
CA SER A 100 0.95 -4.51 -8.98
C SER A 100 0.04 -5.60 -8.42
N LEU A 101 -1.20 -5.27 -8.10
CA LEU A 101 -2.16 -6.22 -7.51
C LEU A 101 -2.68 -7.23 -8.52
N ARG A 102 -2.91 -6.82 -9.78
CA ARG A 102 -3.32 -7.76 -10.84
C ARG A 102 -2.27 -8.85 -11.11
N SER A 103 -0.99 -8.59 -10.81
CA SER A 103 0.07 -9.60 -10.95
C SER A 103 -0.06 -10.77 -9.97
N VAL A 104 -0.68 -10.55 -8.80
CA VAL A 104 -0.77 -11.52 -7.70
C VAL A 104 -2.18 -12.01 -7.39
N ILE A 105 -3.22 -11.46 -8.02
CA ILE A 105 -4.59 -11.96 -7.92
C ILE A 105 -4.92 -12.89 -9.10
N ASP A 106 -5.72 -13.92 -8.84
CA ASP A 106 -6.35 -14.79 -9.84
C ASP A 106 -7.73 -14.23 -10.18
N LEU A 107 -7.80 -13.50 -11.30
CA LEU A 107 -9.04 -12.83 -11.73
C LEU A 107 -10.12 -13.83 -12.16
N GLU A 108 -9.77 -15.04 -12.60
CA GLU A 108 -10.77 -16.06 -12.93
C GLU A 108 -11.46 -16.56 -11.65
N LYS A 109 -10.70 -16.82 -10.58
CA LYS A 109 -11.27 -17.20 -9.28
C LYS A 109 -12.09 -16.09 -8.61
N LEU A 110 -11.79 -14.84 -8.90
CA LEU A 110 -12.61 -13.71 -8.43
C LEU A 110 -14.04 -13.76 -9.03
N GLY A 111 -14.18 -14.38 -10.21
CA GLY A 111 -15.43 -14.43 -10.97
C GLY A 111 -15.82 -13.05 -11.52
N PRO A 112 -17.04 -12.88 -12.06
CA PRO A 112 -17.47 -11.65 -12.75
C PRO A 112 -17.75 -10.50 -11.77
N ARG A 113 -16.71 -10.05 -11.07
CA ARG A 113 -16.73 -8.99 -10.06
C ARG A 113 -15.61 -8.01 -10.30
N THR A 114 -15.81 -6.77 -9.88
CA THR A 114 -14.78 -5.74 -9.89
C THR A 114 -14.38 -5.39 -8.47
N MET A 115 -13.08 -5.46 -8.18
CA MET A 115 -12.48 -4.89 -6.99
C MET A 115 -12.07 -3.44 -7.27
N TRP A 116 -12.71 -2.53 -6.55
CA TRP A 116 -12.33 -1.13 -6.48
C TRP A 116 -11.39 -0.93 -5.30
N ILE A 117 -10.19 -0.48 -5.60
CA ILE A 117 -9.17 -0.15 -4.61
C ILE A 117 -9.13 1.37 -4.48
N ASP A 118 -9.31 1.88 -3.27
CA ASP A 118 -9.21 3.30 -2.98
C ASP A 118 -8.05 3.55 -2.02
N CYS A 119 -7.08 4.35 -2.45
CA CYS A 119 -5.91 4.72 -1.66
C CYS A 119 -5.92 6.23 -1.36
N ASP A 120 -6.30 6.59 -0.14
CA ASP A 120 -6.37 7.98 0.32
C ASP A 120 -5.24 8.30 1.29
N VAL A 121 -4.34 9.19 0.88
CA VAL A 121 -3.23 9.64 1.72
C VAL A 121 -3.71 10.68 2.72
N LEU A 122 -3.59 10.35 4.00
CA LEU A 122 -3.90 11.23 5.13
C LEU A 122 -2.72 12.14 5.48
N GLN A 123 -1.50 11.58 5.43
CA GLN A 123 -0.26 12.27 5.73
C GLN A 123 0.84 11.73 4.81
N ALA A 124 1.58 12.63 4.18
CA ALA A 124 2.61 12.34 3.19
C ALA A 124 3.96 12.80 3.69
N ASP A 125 4.86 11.85 3.92
CA ASP A 125 6.25 12.08 4.32
C ASP A 125 7.18 11.15 3.49
N GLY A 126 6.99 11.10 2.17
CA GLY A 126 7.76 10.20 1.29
C GLY A 126 7.25 8.75 1.24
N GLY A 127 7.42 8.08 0.11
CA GLY A 127 7.02 6.68 -0.09
C GLY A 127 5.50 6.42 -0.09
N THR A 128 4.66 7.40 -0.40
CA THR A 128 3.19 7.23 -0.32
C THR A 128 2.66 6.19 -1.31
N ARG A 129 3.23 6.11 -2.52
CA ARG A 129 2.83 5.13 -3.55
C ARG A 129 3.18 3.69 -3.14
N THR A 130 4.33 3.51 -2.50
CA THR A 130 4.81 2.19 -2.07
C THR A 130 4.11 1.74 -0.80
N ALA A 131 3.84 2.67 0.12
CA ALA A 131 2.93 2.45 1.25
C ALA A 131 1.54 2.00 0.78
N ALA A 132 0.96 2.67 -0.22
CA ALA A 132 -0.36 2.32 -0.76
C ALA A 132 -0.42 0.89 -1.35
N ILE A 133 0.61 0.47 -2.09
CA ILE A 133 0.70 -0.91 -2.62
C ILE A 133 0.77 -1.92 -1.47
N THR A 134 1.64 -1.66 -0.49
CA THR A 134 1.83 -2.53 0.68
C THR A 134 0.56 -2.62 1.53
N GLY A 135 -0.12 -1.51 1.80
CA GLY A 135 -1.40 -1.50 2.54
C GLY A 135 -2.52 -2.19 1.77
N THR A 136 -2.61 -1.98 0.45
CA THR A 136 -3.67 -2.57 -0.36
C THR A 136 -3.52 -4.08 -0.52
N SER A 137 -2.29 -4.60 -0.63
CA SER A 137 -2.05 -6.05 -0.63
C SER A 137 -2.74 -6.73 0.56
N LEU A 138 -2.64 -6.12 1.74
CA LEU A 138 -3.30 -6.58 2.95
C LEU A 138 -4.83 -6.38 2.89
N ALA A 139 -5.30 -5.21 2.45
CA ALA A 139 -6.73 -4.91 2.33
C ALA A 139 -7.46 -5.85 1.34
N VAL A 140 -6.83 -6.18 0.21
CA VAL A 140 -7.33 -7.16 -0.77
C VAL A 140 -7.38 -8.55 -0.17
N THR A 141 -6.35 -8.95 0.59
CA THR A 141 -6.33 -10.24 1.28
C THR A 141 -7.50 -10.36 2.26
N VAL A 142 -7.75 -9.31 3.06
CA VAL A 142 -8.91 -9.23 3.96
C VAL A 142 -10.23 -9.33 3.18
N ALA A 143 -10.37 -8.61 2.07
CA ALA A 143 -11.57 -8.65 1.25
C ALA A 143 -11.81 -10.03 0.61
N CYS A 144 -10.75 -10.72 0.17
CA CYS A 144 -10.80 -12.08 -0.34
C CYS A 144 -11.25 -13.07 0.73
N LYS A 145 -10.71 -12.94 1.95
CA LYS A 145 -11.12 -13.75 3.10
C LYS A 145 -12.61 -13.56 3.41
N LYS A 146 -13.09 -12.31 3.42
CA LYS A 146 -14.52 -12.03 3.62
C LYS A 146 -15.40 -12.70 2.56
N LEU A 147 -15.02 -12.63 1.28
CA LEU A 147 -15.76 -13.33 0.21
C LEU A 147 -15.80 -14.86 0.40
N LEU A 148 -14.72 -15.45 0.93
CA LEU A 148 -14.66 -16.88 1.25
C LEU A 148 -15.56 -17.24 2.42
N ASP A 149 -15.46 -16.47 3.51
CA ASP A 149 -16.25 -16.69 4.73
C ASP A 149 -17.76 -16.55 4.42
N ASP A 150 -18.11 -15.62 3.52
CA ASP A 150 -19.47 -15.43 2.98
C ASP A 150 -19.87 -16.47 1.91
N LYS A 151 -18.99 -17.41 1.55
CA LYS A 151 -19.20 -18.46 0.54
C LYS A 151 -19.55 -17.92 -0.86
N LYS A 152 -19.11 -16.71 -1.20
CA LYS A 152 -19.33 -16.09 -2.52
C LYS A 152 -18.34 -16.58 -3.58
N ILE A 153 -17.25 -17.18 -3.14
CA ILE A 153 -16.18 -17.79 -3.94
C ILE A 153 -15.75 -19.11 -3.28
N ALA A 154 -15.22 -20.04 -4.07
CA ALA A 154 -14.82 -21.36 -3.59
C ALA A 154 -13.38 -21.41 -3.03
N ALA A 155 -12.50 -20.51 -3.47
CA ALA A 155 -11.11 -20.43 -3.06
C ALA A 155 -10.61 -18.98 -3.13
N SER A 156 -9.61 -18.63 -2.32
CA SER A 156 -9.05 -17.28 -2.32
C SER A 156 -8.45 -16.95 -3.68
N PRO A 157 -8.79 -15.81 -4.32
CA PRO A 157 -8.15 -15.38 -5.54
C PRO A 157 -6.78 -14.74 -5.27
N MET A 158 -6.46 -14.34 -4.04
CA MET A 158 -5.13 -13.80 -3.70
C MET A 158 -4.09 -14.93 -3.71
N ARG A 159 -3.14 -14.89 -4.65
CA ARG A 159 -2.14 -15.96 -4.84
C ARG A 159 -0.91 -15.75 -3.97
N LYS A 160 -0.44 -14.50 -3.88
CA LYS A 160 0.77 -14.12 -3.17
C LYS A 160 0.61 -12.73 -2.56
N LEU A 161 1.26 -12.47 -1.44
CA LEU A 161 1.44 -11.10 -0.96
C LEU A 161 2.40 -10.31 -1.86
N VAL A 162 2.12 -9.02 -1.99
CA VAL A 162 2.99 -8.05 -2.64
C VAL A 162 3.29 -6.90 -1.68
N ALA A 163 4.51 -6.38 -1.72
CA ALA A 163 4.88 -5.16 -1.03
C ALA A 163 5.78 -4.32 -1.94
N ALA A 164 5.89 -3.04 -1.59
CA ALA A 164 6.69 -2.09 -2.33
C ALA A 164 7.44 -1.17 -1.38
N VAL A 165 8.61 -0.72 -1.82
CA VAL A 165 9.45 0.20 -1.06
C VAL A 165 10.14 1.18 -2.00
N SER A 166 10.34 2.42 -1.53
CA SER A 166 11.19 3.37 -2.23
C SER A 166 12.65 3.15 -1.84
N ALA A 167 13.55 3.50 -2.74
CA ALA A 167 14.98 3.65 -2.48
C ALA A 167 15.49 4.82 -3.30
N GLY A 168 16.73 5.21 -3.08
CA GLY A 168 17.37 6.22 -3.89
C GLY A 168 18.81 6.44 -3.51
N VAL A 169 19.49 7.28 -4.29
CA VAL A 169 20.88 7.67 -4.01
C VAL A 169 20.88 9.08 -3.45
N VAL A 170 21.26 9.23 -2.19
CA VAL A 170 21.36 10.52 -1.50
C VAL A 170 22.83 10.77 -1.15
N GLU A 171 23.38 11.89 -1.63
CA GLU A 171 24.81 12.23 -1.47
C GLU A 171 25.77 11.08 -1.87
N GLY A 172 25.40 10.33 -2.92
CA GLY A 172 26.18 9.21 -3.44
C GLY A 172 25.96 7.86 -2.75
N ASN A 173 25.15 7.79 -1.69
CA ASN A 173 24.87 6.57 -0.94
C ASN A 173 23.46 6.04 -1.26
N ALA A 174 23.31 4.75 -1.54
CA ALA A 174 22.01 4.13 -1.69
C ALA A 174 21.31 3.99 -0.33
N MET A 175 20.02 4.33 -0.27
CA MET A 175 19.21 4.26 0.94
C MET A 175 17.81 3.75 0.62
N VAL A 176 17.17 3.09 1.60
CA VAL A 176 15.81 2.56 1.48
C VAL A 176 14.80 3.34 2.33
N ASP A 177 13.56 3.32 1.87
CA ASP A 177 12.39 3.91 2.50
C ASP A 177 12.60 5.39 2.87
N LEU A 178 12.76 6.19 1.81
CA LEU A 178 13.06 7.62 1.89
C LEU A 178 11.86 8.40 2.46
N ASN A 179 12.14 9.27 3.43
CA ASN A 179 11.18 10.29 3.86
C ASN A 179 11.12 11.47 2.86
N TYR A 180 10.28 12.49 3.10
CA TYR A 180 10.13 13.60 2.15
C TYR A 180 11.43 14.40 1.94
N GLU A 181 12.21 14.62 3.00
CA GLU A 181 13.46 15.38 2.92
C GLU A 181 14.52 14.61 2.12
N GLU A 182 14.62 13.30 2.36
CA GLU A 182 15.53 12.39 1.67
C GLU A 182 15.15 12.23 0.19
N ASP A 183 13.87 12.02 -0.12
CA ASP A 183 13.34 11.90 -1.49
C ASP A 183 13.62 13.17 -2.31
N LYS A 184 13.43 14.34 -1.69
CA LYS A 184 13.72 15.63 -2.34
C LYS A 184 15.21 15.85 -2.61
N ALA A 185 16.10 15.26 -1.80
CA ALA A 185 17.55 15.37 -1.94
C ALA A 185 18.17 14.24 -2.77
N ALA A 186 17.38 13.24 -3.18
CA ALA A 186 17.88 12.09 -3.90
C ALA A 186 18.23 12.46 -5.35
N ALA A 187 19.38 11.97 -5.81
CA ALA A 187 19.77 12.03 -7.22
C ALA A 187 19.07 10.95 -8.07
N VAL A 188 18.46 9.96 -7.41
CA VAL A 188 17.75 8.85 -8.04
C VAL A 188 16.48 8.57 -7.26
N ASP A 189 15.31 8.66 -7.91
CA ASP A 189 14.04 8.14 -7.40
C ASP A 189 13.90 6.69 -7.88
N PHE A 190 13.84 5.75 -6.94
CA PHE A 190 13.70 4.34 -7.21
C PHE A 190 12.52 3.75 -6.42
N ASN A 191 11.64 3.02 -7.11
CA ASN A 191 10.53 2.31 -6.51
C ASN A 191 10.58 0.84 -6.94
N LEU A 192 10.55 -0.06 -5.95
CA LEU A 192 10.57 -1.49 -6.16
C LEU A 192 9.27 -2.12 -5.69
N VAL A 193 8.67 -2.96 -6.52
CA VAL A 193 7.52 -3.80 -6.16
C VAL A 193 7.91 -5.26 -6.38
N ALA A 194 7.75 -6.09 -5.34
CA ALA A 194 8.05 -7.52 -5.42
C ALA A 194 7.08 -8.37 -4.60
N THR A 195 6.95 -9.63 -5.01
CA THR A 195 6.14 -10.63 -4.31
C THR A 195 6.87 -11.18 -3.09
N GLU A 196 6.14 -11.88 -2.22
CA GLU A 196 6.72 -12.57 -1.07
C GLU A 196 7.77 -13.63 -1.41
N ASP A 197 7.76 -14.17 -2.64
CA ASP A 197 8.76 -15.13 -3.12
C ASP A 197 10.02 -14.44 -3.69
N GLY A 198 10.06 -13.10 -3.65
CA GLY A 198 11.16 -12.30 -4.16
C GLY A 198 11.15 -12.09 -5.68
N GLU A 199 10.04 -12.38 -6.36
CA GLU A 199 9.87 -12.10 -7.78
C GLU A 199 9.50 -10.62 -7.99
N PHE A 200 10.16 -9.96 -8.95
CA PHE A 200 9.87 -8.57 -9.26
C PHE A 200 8.57 -8.42 -10.04
N VAL A 201 7.73 -7.49 -9.58
CA VAL A 201 6.50 -7.10 -10.27
C VAL A 201 6.75 -5.85 -11.11
N GLU A 202 7.41 -4.85 -10.53
CA GLU A 202 7.76 -3.62 -11.24
C GLU A 202 9.01 -2.97 -10.60
N ILE A 203 9.88 -2.43 -11.45
CA ILE A 203 11.06 -1.65 -11.07
C ILE A 203 10.94 -0.31 -11.80
N GLN A 204 10.85 0.79 -11.06
CA GLN A 204 10.85 2.14 -11.61
C GLN A 204 12.05 2.88 -11.05
N GLY A 205 13.00 3.26 -11.91
CA GLY A 205 14.18 4.02 -11.52
C GLY A 205 14.41 5.18 -12.47
N SER A 206 14.50 6.38 -11.92
CA SER A 206 14.73 7.62 -12.65
C SER A 206 15.85 8.41 -12.00
N GLY A 207 16.82 8.85 -12.81
CA GLY A 207 17.78 9.85 -12.35
C GLY A 207 17.14 11.23 -12.42
N GLU A 208 17.13 11.95 -11.29
CA GLU A 208 16.58 13.31 -11.19
C GLU A 208 17.72 14.30 -11.45
N GLU A 209 17.75 14.87 -12.66
CA GLU A 209 18.84 15.74 -13.14
C GLU A 209 20.25 15.09 -13.09
N ALA A 210 20.30 13.77 -12.92
CA ALA A 210 21.52 12.97 -12.77
C ALA A 210 21.39 11.61 -13.48
N THR A 211 22.48 10.85 -13.51
CA THR A 211 22.50 9.44 -13.91
C THR A 211 23.02 8.58 -12.76
N PHE A 212 22.76 7.27 -12.83
CA PHE A 212 23.27 6.33 -11.84
C PHE A 212 23.97 5.14 -12.52
N THR A 213 24.93 4.59 -11.79
CA THR A 213 25.75 3.47 -12.26
C THR A 213 25.02 2.14 -12.06
N GLN A 214 25.50 1.10 -12.75
CA GLN A 214 25.05 -0.27 -12.52
C GLN A 214 25.24 -0.69 -11.04
N GLY A 215 26.37 -0.33 -10.42
CA GLY A 215 26.62 -0.66 -9.01
C GLY A 215 25.59 -0.03 -8.07
N GLN A 216 25.21 1.23 -8.31
CA GLN A 216 24.16 1.89 -7.53
C GLN A 216 22.78 1.23 -7.73
N LEU A 217 22.46 0.80 -8.96
CA LEU A 217 21.23 0.05 -9.23
C LEU A 217 21.21 -1.27 -8.46
N GLU A 218 22.30 -2.03 -8.49
CA GLU A 218 22.43 -3.31 -7.76
C GLU A 218 22.29 -3.11 -6.25
N GLU A 219 22.87 -2.05 -5.71
CA GLU A 219 22.76 -1.70 -4.28
C GLU A 219 21.31 -1.35 -3.90
N MET A 220 20.63 -0.49 -4.67
CA MET A 220 19.22 -0.16 -4.44
C MET A 220 18.30 -1.39 -4.54
N LEU A 221 18.58 -2.31 -5.49
CA LEU A 221 17.85 -3.56 -5.61
C LEU A 221 18.06 -4.47 -4.38
N ALA A 222 19.29 -4.59 -3.89
CA ALA A 222 19.60 -5.39 -2.71
C ALA A 222 18.90 -4.84 -1.46
N LEU A 223 19.01 -3.53 -1.22
CA LEU A 223 18.33 -2.85 -0.12
C LEU A 223 16.81 -3.00 -0.21
N GLY A 224 16.25 -2.75 -1.40
CA GLY A 224 14.82 -2.84 -1.66
C GLY A 224 14.26 -4.24 -1.42
N ARG A 225 14.97 -5.29 -1.85
CA ARG A 225 14.56 -6.70 -1.60
C ARG A 225 14.50 -7.03 -0.11
N ASN A 226 15.53 -6.62 0.64
CA ASN A 226 15.59 -6.86 2.08
C ASN A 226 14.46 -6.12 2.81
N ALA A 227 14.20 -4.87 2.42
CA ALA A 227 13.09 -4.10 2.96
C ALA A 227 11.73 -4.72 2.61
N ILE A 228 11.51 -5.17 1.37
CA ILE A 228 10.27 -5.85 0.98
C ILE A 228 10.05 -7.11 1.81
N ALA A 229 11.08 -7.92 2.06
CA ALA A 229 10.95 -9.10 2.93
C ALA A 229 10.46 -8.72 4.34
N GLN A 230 10.95 -7.61 4.91
CA GLN A 230 10.48 -7.10 6.20
C GLN A 230 9.02 -6.62 6.14
N LEU A 231 8.63 -5.94 5.07
CA LEU A 231 7.24 -5.48 4.85
C LEU A 231 6.27 -6.66 4.72
N ILE A 232 6.63 -7.69 3.96
CA ILE A 232 5.85 -8.94 3.83
C ILE A 232 5.73 -9.65 5.18
N ALA A 233 6.82 -9.72 5.97
CA ALA A 233 6.78 -10.30 7.30
C ALA A 233 5.80 -9.54 8.21
N ALA A 234 5.81 -8.20 8.16
CA ALA A 234 4.86 -7.37 8.90
C ALA A 234 3.39 -7.60 8.47
N GLN A 235 3.12 -7.73 7.16
CA GLN A 235 1.79 -8.11 6.66
C GLN A 235 1.35 -9.49 7.18
N ARG A 236 2.24 -10.49 7.11
CA ARG A 236 1.95 -11.85 7.59
C ARG A 236 1.67 -11.89 9.09
N ASN A 237 2.40 -11.13 9.88
CA ASN A 237 2.18 -11.05 11.33
C ASN A 237 0.77 -10.55 11.66
N VAL A 238 0.27 -9.57 10.89
CA VAL A 238 -1.09 -9.05 11.06
C VAL A 238 -2.14 -10.08 10.65
N LEU A 239 -1.93 -10.79 9.55
CA LEU A 239 -2.83 -11.86 9.09
C LEU A 239 -2.85 -13.10 10.00
N GLY A 240 -1.72 -13.39 10.67
CA GLY A 240 -1.55 -14.53 11.56
C GLY A 240 -2.05 -14.31 13.00
N HIS A 241 -2.53 -13.10 13.34
CA HIS A 241 -3.09 -12.83 14.66
C HIS A 241 -4.38 -13.66 14.88
N PRO A 242 -4.69 -14.19 16.09
CA PRO A 242 -5.85 -15.06 16.35
C PRO A 242 -7.21 -14.48 15.94
N GLU A 243 -7.32 -13.16 15.83
CA GLU A 243 -8.53 -12.49 15.32
C GLU A 243 -8.76 -12.74 13.81
N TRP A 244 -7.75 -13.27 13.10
CA TRP A 244 -7.72 -13.51 11.66
C TRP A 244 -7.20 -14.91 11.27
N GLY A 245 -6.51 -15.61 12.17
CA GLY A 245 -6.11 -17.02 12.05
C GLY A 245 -7.08 -17.96 12.79
N GLU A 246 -7.50 -19.02 12.11
CA GLU A 246 -8.34 -20.16 12.55
C GLU A 246 -9.20 -20.02 13.82
N ALA A 247 -10.52 -20.18 13.64
CA ALA A 247 -11.48 -20.30 14.73
C ALA A 247 -11.17 -21.48 15.65
N GLN A 248 -10.53 -21.26 16.80
CA GLN A 248 -10.60 -22.15 17.97
C GLN A 248 -10.58 -21.40 19.31
N SER A 249 -11.64 -21.67 20.08
CA SER A 249 -11.82 -21.67 21.54
C SER A 249 -11.43 -20.45 22.39
N ASN A 250 -12.46 -19.97 23.12
CA ASN A 250 -12.47 -19.00 24.21
C ASN A 250 -11.25 -19.07 25.15
N ASP A 251 -10.50 -17.97 25.21
CA ASP A 251 -10.04 -17.35 26.46
C ASP A 251 -9.74 -15.85 26.22
N PRO A 252 -9.90 -14.98 27.23
CA PRO A 252 -9.97 -13.54 27.03
C PRO A 252 -8.59 -12.93 26.75
N VAL A 253 -8.45 -12.34 25.56
CA VAL A 253 -7.30 -11.51 25.18
C VAL A 253 -7.33 -10.18 25.94
N ALA A 254 -6.17 -9.78 26.47
CA ALA A 254 -5.96 -8.56 27.24
C ALA A 254 -6.33 -7.28 26.46
N PRO A 255 -6.77 -6.20 27.14
CA PRO A 255 -7.29 -5.01 26.48
C PRO A 255 -6.18 -4.21 25.76
N PRO A 256 -6.51 -3.49 24.67
CA PRO A 256 -5.58 -2.63 23.97
C PRO A 256 -5.13 -1.43 24.83
N LEU A 257 -3.94 -0.95 24.48
CA LEU A 257 -3.22 0.17 25.11
C LEU A 257 -4.14 1.33 25.54
N SER A 258 -3.88 1.77 26.78
CA SER A 258 -4.61 2.79 27.52
C SER A 258 -5.03 4.01 26.70
N SER A 259 -6.31 4.37 26.85
CA SER A 259 -6.87 5.68 26.59
C SER A 259 -6.04 6.78 27.29
N ALA A 260 -5.34 7.58 26.50
CA ALA A 260 -4.71 8.80 26.98
C ALA A 260 -4.91 9.95 25.98
N THR A 261 -6.16 10.37 25.79
CA THR A 261 -6.50 11.77 25.45
C THR A 261 -7.95 12.02 25.88
N GLY A 262 -8.10 12.72 27.01
CA GLY A 262 -9.38 13.28 27.43
C GLY A 262 -9.81 14.35 26.42
N ILE A 263 -10.83 14.06 25.63
CA ILE A 263 -11.56 15.05 24.86
C ILE A 263 -12.53 15.74 25.83
N PRO A 264 -12.45 17.06 26.07
CA PRO A 264 -13.45 17.76 26.84
C PRO A 264 -14.76 17.76 26.06
N ARG A 265 -15.84 17.24 26.67
CA ARG A 265 -17.20 17.40 26.12
C ARG A 265 -17.58 18.87 26.22
N PHE A 266 -17.93 19.50 25.10
CA PHE A 266 -18.57 20.81 25.10
C PHE A 266 -19.98 20.69 25.71
N PRO A 267 -20.42 21.66 26.54
CA PRO A 267 -21.78 21.67 27.05
C PRO A 267 -22.75 22.01 25.93
N SER A 268 -23.84 21.25 25.86
CA SER A 268 -24.98 21.52 24.99
C SER A 268 -25.80 22.69 25.56
N GLU A 269 -26.00 23.73 24.74
CA GLU A 269 -27.17 24.60 24.80
C GLU A 269 -28.15 24.21 23.69
#